data_AF-A0ABD4PYL1-F1
#
_entry.id   AF-A0ABD4PYL1-F1
#
_cell.length_a   1.000
_cell.length_b   1.000
_cell.length_c   1.000
_cell.angle_alpha   90.00
_cell.angle_beta   90.00
_cell.angle_gamma   90.00
#
_symmetry.space_group_name_H-M   'P 1'
#
loop_
_entity.id
_entity.type
_entity.pdbx_description
1 polymer ?
#
loop_
_entity_poly.entity_id
_entity_poly.type
_entity_poly.pdbx_seq_one_letter_code
_entity_poly.pdbx_strand_id
1 'polypeptide(L)'
;MFFKRNKSNITYAKKEGDKALGVLINAPKILPWSNNYLDEKNGVINLGTGLNDSVIKLDLNKAQNVLIVGEMGVGKTLLTKNIIWQLVNQESDVYMIELSGHDEFDSRYSMMGQVINDLNSLENLLKELLDEQERRTLILEEDEFKSFGAFNENRFDSKKLKRKVVVIDNYYNLLEKANISSI
;
A
#
# COMPACT_ATOMS: atom_id res chain seq x y z
N MET A 1 -24.24 -1.19 -1.46
CA MET A 1 -24.47 -1.39 -0.01
C MET A 1 -24.97 -0.08 0.61
N PHE A 2 -26.27 0.02 0.94
CA PHE A 2 -26.85 1.18 1.63
C PHE A 2 -26.90 0.90 3.14
N PHE A 3 -26.10 1.59 3.95
CA PHE A 3 -26.22 1.50 5.40
C PHE A 3 -27.39 2.36 5.88
N LYS A 4 -28.39 1.70 6.51
CA LYS A 4 -29.53 2.33 7.17
C LYS A 4 -29.03 3.08 8.41
N ARG A 5 -29.27 4.39 8.48
CA ARG A 5 -28.92 5.25 9.64
C ARG A 5 -29.57 4.71 10.93
N ASN A 6 -28.76 4.23 11.88
CA ASN A 6 -29.20 3.96 13.25
C ASN A 6 -28.75 5.11 14.17
N LYS A 7 -29.69 5.69 14.94
CA LYS A 7 -29.50 6.93 15.72
C LYS A 7 -28.68 6.73 17.01
N SER A 8 -28.33 5.49 17.39
CA SER A 8 -27.61 5.21 18.64
C SER A 8 -26.07 5.22 18.52
N ASN A 9 -25.50 5.23 17.31
CA ASN A 9 -24.03 5.14 17.10
C ASN A 9 -23.36 6.48 16.73
N ILE A 10 -24.04 7.60 16.98
CA ILE A 10 -23.61 8.94 16.53
C ILE A 10 -22.27 9.37 17.16
N THR A 11 -21.95 8.90 18.37
CA THR A 11 -20.77 9.37 19.13
C THR A 11 -19.47 8.69 18.72
N TYR A 12 -19.52 7.42 18.30
CA TYR A 12 -18.33 6.68 17.84
C TYR A 12 -17.95 7.08 16.40
N ALA A 13 -18.95 7.21 15.53
CA ALA A 13 -18.75 7.70 14.16
C ALA A 13 -18.21 9.14 14.10
N LYS A 14 -18.54 10.01 15.06
CA LYS A 14 -18.03 11.39 15.10
C LYS A 14 -16.55 11.53 15.50
N LYS A 15 -15.96 10.55 16.20
CA LYS A 15 -14.57 10.66 16.67
C LYS A 15 -13.55 10.02 15.71
N GLU A 16 -13.95 8.93 15.04
CA GLU A 16 -13.07 8.18 14.12
C GLU A 16 -13.66 8.05 12.69
N GLY A 17 -14.98 8.14 12.54
CA GLY A 17 -15.71 7.90 11.29
C GLY A 17 -15.99 9.12 10.40
N ASP A 18 -15.68 10.34 10.86
CA ASP A 18 -15.85 11.57 10.07
C ASP A 18 -14.87 11.67 8.87
N LYS A 19 -13.99 10.68 8.69
CA LYS A 19 -13.18 10.52 7.46
C LYS A 19 -13.93 9.84 6.31
N ALA A 20 -15.10 9.27 6.55
CA ALA A 20 -15.80 8.47 5.55
C ALA A 20 -17.31 8.73 5.55
N LEU A 21 -17.72 9.89 5.03
CA LEU A 21 -18.95 10.00 4.22
C LEU A 21 -19.03 11.33 3.46
N GLY A 22 -18.09 11.56 2.55
CA GLY A 22 -18.32 12.51 1.46
C GLY A 22 -19.12 11.80 0.37
N VAL A 23 -20.42 12.06 0.26
CA VAL A 23 -21.13 11.79 -1.00
C VAL A 23 -20.46 12.70 -2.03
N LEU A 24 -19.70 12.11 -2.96
CA LEU A 24 -18.97 12.84 -3.99
C LEU A 24 -19.97 13.48 -4.97
N ILE A 25 -20.45 14.67 -4.62
CA ILE A 25 -21.15 15.56 -5.54
C ILE A 25 -20.05 16.17 -6.42
N ASN A 26 -20.14 15.99 -7.75
CA ASN A 26 -19.20 16.49 -8.76
C ASN A 26 -17.82 15.81 -8.88
N ALA A 27 -17.65 14.54 -8.46
CA ALA A 27 -16.43 13.81 -8.84
C ALA A 27 -16.44 13.42 -10.33
N PRO A 28 -15.28 13.44 -11.02
CA PRO A 28 -15.19 12.96 -12.38
C PRO A 28 -15.54 11.47 -12.44
N LYS A 29 -16.31 11.08 -13.46
CA LYS A 29 -16.66 9.67 -13.69
C LYS A 29 -15.44 8.82 -14.07
N ILE A 30 -14.46 9.44 -14.72
CA ILE A 30 -13.21 8.83 -15.16
C ILE A 30 -12.09 9.81 -14.84
N LEU A 31 -11.08 9.35 -14.11
CA LEU A 31 -9.85 10.08 -13.87
C LEU A 31 -8.69 9.26 -14.46
N PRO A 32 -8.16 9.64 -15.64
CA PRO A 32 -7.04 8.92 -16.23
C PRO A 32 -5.76 9.17 -15.41
N TRP A 33 -4.90 8.16 -15.32
CA TRP A 33 -3.60 8.31 -14.69
C TRP A 33 -2.69 9.26 -15.48
N SER A 34 -1.88 10.05 -14.77
CA SER A 34 -0.79 10.86 -15.31
C SER A 34 0.37 10.85 -14.32
N ASN A 35 1.61 10.78 -14.80
CA ASN A 35 2.80 10.87 -13.95
C ASN A 35 2.93 12.25 -13.27
N ASN A 36 2.20 13.27 -13.74
CA ASN A 36 2.12 14.56 -13.04
C ASN A 36 1.43 14.45 -11.67
N TYR A 37 0.77 13.33 -11.37
CA TYR A 37 0.20 13.03 -10.06
C TYR A 37 1.17 12.33 -9.11
N LEU A 38 2.43 12.09 -9.50
CA LEU A 38 3.42 11.57 -8.56
C LEU A 38 3.70 12.62 -7.48
N ASP A 39 3.68 12.19 -6.22
CA ASP A 39 4.09 13.03 -5.10
C ASP A 39 5.62 12.98 -4.95
N GLU A 40 6.24 14.14 -4.71
CA GLU A 40 7.68 14.26 -4.50
C GLU A 40 8.12 13.63 -3.17
N LYS A 41 7.23 13.56 -2.17
CA LYS A 41 7.53 12.97 -0.88
C LYS A 41 7.45 11.44 -0.95
N ASN A 42 8.57 10.78 -0.69
CA ASN A 42 8.63 9.31 -0.65
C ASN A 42 7.59 8.73 0.32
N GLY A 43 6.85 7.72 -0.16
CA GLY A 43 5.80 7.06 0.60
C GLY A 43 4.47 7.81 0.65
N VAL A 44 4.34 8.96 -0.02
CA VAL A 44 3.04 9.60 -0.23
C VAL A 44 2.50 9.19 -1.59
N ILE A 45 1.29 8.63 -1.58
CA ILE A 45 0.61 8.07 -2.74
C ILE A 45 -0.69 8.83 -2.99
N ASN A 46 -0.91 9.29 -4.22
CA ASN A 46 -2.12 10.00 -4.61
C ASN A 46 -3.14 8.99 -5.16
N LEU A 47 -4.26 8.79 -4.45
CA LEU A 47 -5.26 7.76 -4.76
C LEU A 47 -6.33 8.23 -5.76
N GLY A 48 -6.48 9.53 -5.94
CA GLY A 48 -7.49 10.13 -6.82
C GLY A 48 -7.94 11.50 -6.33
N THR A 49 -9.13 11.91 -6.73
CA THR A 49 -9.73 13.20 -6.36
C THR A 49 -10.88 13.03 -5.36
N GLY A 50 -10.98 13.97 -4.44
CA GLY A 50 -12.00 14.11 -3.42
C GLY A 50 -12.98 15.24 -3.73
N LEU A 51 -13.55 15.83 -2.68
CA LEU A 51 -14.44 16.98 -2.82
C LEU A 51 -13.64 18.21 -3.26
N ASN A 52 -14.22 19.03 -4.15
CA ASN A 52 -13.62 20.27 -4.66
C ASN A 52 -12.23 20.07 -5.27
N ASP A 53 -12.05 18.98 -6.02
CA ASP A 53 -10.79 18.63 -6.69
C ASP A 53 -9.58 18.44 -5.76
N SER A 54 -9.82 18.20 -4.46
CA SER A 54 -8.74 17.88 -3.51
C SER A 54 -8.10 16.55 -3.86
N VAL A 55 -6.77 16.45 -3.84
CA VAL A 55 -6.09 15.15 -4.03
C VAL A 55 -6.22 14.32 -2.74
N ILE A 56 -6.75 13.10 -2.88
CA ILE A 56 -6.79 12.13 -1.78
C ILE A 56 -5.42 11.47 -1.67
N LYS A 57 -4.77 11.64 -0.52
CA LYS A 57 -3.41 11.15 -0.26
C LYS A 57 -3.39 10.03 0.77
N LEU A 58 -2.54 9.05 0.53
CA LEU A 58 -2.14 8.01 1.46
C LEU A 58 -0.67 8.25 1.83
N ASP A 59 -0.41 8.62 3.09
CA ASP A 59 0.96 8.78 3.60
C ASP A 59 1.39 7.51 4.33
N LEU A 60 2.17 6.67 3.65
CA LEU A 60 2.71 5.42 4.17
C LEU A 60 3.81 5.62 5.22
N ASN A 61 4.22 6.86 5.52
CA ASN A 61 5.03 7.17 6.69
C ASN A 61 4.18 7.26 7.98
N LYS A 62 2.86 7.44 7.84
CA LYS A 62 1.91 7.54 8.95
C LYS A 62 1.04 6.28 9.09
N ALA A 63 0.57 5.75 7.96
CA ALA A 63 -0.21 4.52 7.92
C ALA A 63 0.62 3.43 7.22
N GLN A 64 1.29 2.59 8.02
CA GLN A 64 2.24 1.61 7.51
C GLN A 64 1.58 0.49 6.67
N ASN A 65 0.34 0.13 7.02
CA ASN A 65 -0.41 -0.95 6.37
C ASN A 65 -1.72 -0.41 5.77
N VAL A 66 -2.11 -0.95 4.62
CA VAL A 66 -3.30 -0.54 3.87
C VAL A 66 -4.10 -1.75 3.46
N LEU A 67 -5.41 -1.71 3.70
CA LEU A 67 -6.35 -2.73 3.27
C LEU A 67 -7.32 -2.14 2.24
N ILE A 68 -7.39 -2.75 1.06
CA ILE A 68 -8.29 -2.35 -0.02
C ILE A 68 -9.41 -3.39 -0.12
N VAL A 69 -10.65 -2.98 0.16
CA VAL A 69 -11.83 -3.86 0.21
C VAL A 69 -12.93 -3.34 -0.72
N GLY A 70 -13.71 -4.26 -1.28
CA GLY A 70 -14.80 -3.97 -2.20
C GLY A 70 -15.21 -5.18 -3.04
N GLU A 71 -16.35 -5.09 -3.71
CA GLU A 71 -16.87 -6.17 -4.57
C GLU A 71 -16.02 -6.35 -5.84
N MET A 72 -16.24 -7.44 -6.58
CA MET A 72 -15.58 -7.66 -7.88
C MET A 72 -15.95 -6.55 -8.86
N GLY A 73 -15.00 -6.12 -9.71
CA GLY A 73 -15.25 -5.12 -10.75
C GLY A 73 -15.24 -3.65 -10.28
N VAL A 74 -15.10 -3.35 -8.98
CA VAL A 74 -15.08 -1.96 -8.48
C VAL A 74 -13.72 -1.26 -8.60
N GLY A 75 -12.73 -1.91 -9.21
CA GLY A 75 -11.41 -1.30 -9.48
C GLY A 75 -10.35 -1.49 -8.40
N LYS A 76 -10.51 -2.42 -7.45
CA LYS A 76 -9.49 -2.71 -6.40
C LYS A 76 -8.11 -3.02 -6.99
N THR A 77 -8.03 -3.98 -7.91
CA THR A 77 -6.77 -4.38 -8.55
C THR A 77 -6.17 -3.24 -9.36
N LEU A 78 -7.01 -2.40 -10.01
CA LEU A 78 -6.54 -1.20 -10.71
C LEU A 78 -5.93 -0.17 -9.75
N LEU A 79 -6.56 0.05 -8.59
CA LEU A 79 -6.03 0.91 -7.54
C LEU A 79 -4.70 0.35 -7.00
N THR A 80 -4.62 -0.95 -6.74
CA THR A 80 -3.38 -1.63 -6.31
C THR A 80 -2.25 -1.43 -7.32
N LYS A 81 -2.52 -1.66 -8.62
CA LYS A 81 -1.56 -1.45 -9.71
C LYS A 81 -1.09 0.01 -9.80
N ASN A 82 -2.00 0.97 -9.56
CA ASN A 82 -1.65 2.38 -9.50
C ASN A 82 -0.75 2.72 -8.31
N ILE A 83 -1.01 2.15 -7.12
CA ILE A 83 -0.16 2.31 -5.94
C ILE A 83 1.24 1.74 -6.20
N ILE A 84 1.33 0.54 -6.78
CA ILE A 84 2.61 -0.08 -7.19
C ILE A 84 3.38 0.86 -8.12
N TRP A 85 2.72 1.37 -9.16
CA TRP A 85 3.37 2.28 -10.11
C TRP A 85 3.98 3.51 -9.44
N GLN A 86 3.25 4.15 -8.52
CA GLN A 86 3.76 5.30 -7.77
C GLN A 86 4.96 4.94 -6.89
N LEU A 87 4.90 3.80 -6.19
CA LEU A 87 5.98 3.34 -5.32
C LEU A 87 7.27 3.01 -6.10
N VAL A 88 7.13 2.42 -7.28
CA VAL A 88 8.26 2.11 -8.18
C VAL A 88 8.92 3.40 -8.69
N ASN A 89 8.12 4.40 -9.06
CA ASN A 89 8.63 5.73 -9.44
C ASN A 89 9.28 6.48 -8.26
N GLN A 90 8.96 6.10 -7.02
CA GLN A 90 9.61 6.57 -5.80
C GLN A 90 10.79 5.67 -5.36
N GLU A 91 11.29 4.80 -6.24
CA GLU A 91 12.43 3.90 -6.03
C GLU A 91 12.25 2.89 -4.88
N SER A 92 11.00 2.53 -4.56
CA SER A 92 10.71 1.48 -3.57
C SER A 92 11.01 0.09 -4.14
N ASP A 93 11.50 -0.82 -3.28
CA ASP A 93 11.52 -2.25 -3.59
C ASP A 93 10.12 -2.81 -3.36
N VAL A 94 9.46 -3.28 -4.43
CA VAL A 94 8.08 -3.78 -4.37
C VAL A 94 8.07 -5.31 -4.54
N TYR A 95 7.41 -5.99 -3.63
CA TYR A 95 7.21 -7.44 -3.62
C TYR A 95 5.71 -7.72 -3.81
N MET A 96 5.34 -8.38 -4.90
CA MET A 96 3.96 -8.63 -5.32
C MET A 96 3.63 -10.10 -5.12
N ILE A 97 2.78 -10.40 -4.15
CA ILE A 97 2.32 -11.74 -3.82
C ILE A 97 1.01 -11.99 -4.57
N GLU A 98 1.06 -12.94 -5.50
CA GLU A 98 -0.06 -13.35 -6.35
C GLU A 98 -0.17 -14.87 -6.36
N LEU A 99 -0.95 -15.39 -5.42
CA LEU A 99 -1.12 -16.82 -5.22
C LEU A 99 -2.35 -17.39 -5.93
N SER A 100 -3.19 -16.59 -6.59
CA SER A 100 -4.42 -17.05 -7.25
C SER A 100 -4.17 -17.88 -8.52
N GLY A 101 -3.05 -17.66 -9.20
CA GLY A 101 -2.75 -18.26 -10.51
C GLY A 101 -3.49 -17.61 -11.68
N HIS A 102 -4.10 -16.42 -11.49
CA HIS A 102 -4.76 -15.66 -12.55
C HIS A 102 -3.84 -14.68 -13.30
N ASP A 103 -2.52 -14.71 -13.04
CA ASP A 103 -1.49 -13.87 -13.69
C ASP A 103 -1.82 -12.36 -13.70
N GLU A 104 -2.43 -11.82 -12.64
CA GLU A 104 -2.75 -10.39 -12.53
C GLU A 104 -1.49 -9.50 -12.59
N PHE A 105 -0.37 -10.01 -12.08
CA PHE A 105 0.98 -9.45 -12.22
C PHE A 105 1.82 -10.28 -13.18
N ASP A 106 1.64 -10.04 -14.48
CA ASP A 106 2.41 -10.69 -15.54
C ASP A 106 3.90 -10.29 -15.54
N SER A 107 4.66 -10.80 -16.53
CA SER A 107 6.10 -10.57 -16.68
C SER A 107 6.52 -9.10 -16.73
N ARG A 108 5.62 -8.16 -17.07
CA ARG A 108 5.92 -6.72 -17.07
C ARG A 108 6.09 -6.19 -15.65
N TYR A 109 5.40 -6.79 -14.68
CA TYR A 109 5.54 -6.44 -13.26
C TYR A 109 6.86 -6.96 -12.68
N SER A 110 7.40 -8.06 -13.21
CA SER A 110 8.75 -8.53 -12.84
C SER A 110 9.87 -7.54 -13.18
N MET A 111 9.63 -6.60 -14.09
CA MET A 111 10.56 -5.49 -14.37
C MET A 111 10.47 -4.35 -13.35
N MET A 112 9.36 -4.29 -12.60
CA MET A 112 9.06 -3.22 -11.63
C MET A 112 9.31 -3.66 -10.18
N GLY A 113 9.33 -4.98 -9.92
CA GLY A 113 9.53 -5.55 -8.60
C GLY A 113 9.55 -7.07 -8.66
N GLN A 114 9.60 -7.71 -7.50
CA GLN A 114 9.61 -9.18 -7.42
C GLN A 114 8.18 -9.71 -7.36
N VAL A 115 7.82 -10.62 -8.27
CA VAL A 115 6.52 -11.31 -8.24
C VAL A 115 6.71 -12.68 -7.57
N ILE A 116 5.88 -12.98 -6.58
CA ILE A 116 5.88 -14.20 -5.78
C ILE A 116 4.58 -14.95 -6.03
N ASN A 117 4.67 -16.13 -6.63
CA ASN A 117 3.51 -16.93 -7.05
C ASN A 117 3.45 -18.33 -6.41
N ASP A 118 4.40 -18.65 -5.55
CA ASP A 118 4.46 -19.91 -4.81
C ASP A 118 4.80 -19.71 -3.32
N LEU A 119 4.45 -20.70 -2.50
CA LEU A 119 4.60 -20.63 -1.05
C LEU A 119 6.06 -20.70 -0.58
N ASN A 120 6.94 -21.41 -1.30
CA ASN A 120 8.34 -21.53 -0.90
C ASN A 120 9.06 -20.18 -1.09
N SER A 121 8.82 -19.53 -2.23
CA SER A 121 9.34 -18.18 -2.50
C SER A 121 8.77 -17.16 -1.52
N LEU A 122 7.50 -17.28 -1.14
CA LEU A 122 6.89 -16.44 -0.12
C LEU A 122 7.55 -16.63 1.25
N GLU A 123 7.76 -17.87 1.68
CA GLU A 123 8.41 -18.15 2.97
C GLU A 123 9.83 -17.58 3.02
N ASN A 124 10.60 -17.73 1.94
CA ASN A 124 11.94 -17.16 1.84
C ASN A 124 11.91 -15.63 1.91
N LEU A 125 11.01 -14.99 1.15
CA LEU A 125 10.84 -13.55 1.19
C LEU A 125 10.49 -13.05 2.60
N LEU A 126 9.57 -13.73 3.30
CA LEU A 126 9.19 -13.32 4.65
C LEU A 126 10.36 -13.42 5.63
N LYS A 127 11.21 -14.47 5.53
CA LYS A 127 12.45 -14.57 6.32
C LYS A 127 13.41 -13.43 6.01
N GLU A 128 13.66 -13.15 4.74
CA GLU A 128 14.53 -12.04 4.32
C GLU A 128 14.02 -10.67 4.83
N LEU A 129 12.71 -10.45 4.82
CA LEU A 129 12.11 -9.22 5.32
C LEU A 129 12.19 -9.09 6.85
N LEU A 130 12.11 -10.20 7.58
CA LEU A 130 12.31 -10.21 9.04
C LEU A 130 13.75 -9.87 9.40
N ASP A 131 14.74 -10.50 8.72
CA ASP A 131 16.15 -10.21 8.92
C ASP A 131 16.48 -8.74 8.58
N GLU A 132 15.90 -8.23 7.48
CA GLU A 132 16.06 -6.83 7.09
C GLU A 132 15.40 -5.86 8.09
N GLN A 133 14.26 -6.22 8.67
CA GLN A 133 13.61 -5.44 9.72
C GLN A 133 14.52 -5.34 10.96
N GLU A 134 15.11 -6.45 11.39
CA GLU A 134 16.03 -6.49 12.53
C GLU A 134 17.26 -5.62 12.27
N ARG A 135 17.92 -5.82 11.11
CA ARG A 135 19.08 -5.03 10.68
C ARG A 135 18.77 -3.52 10.66
N ARG A 136 17.61 -3.13 10.15
CA ARG A 136 17.18 -1.73 10.08
C ARG A 136 16.87 -1.13 11.45
N THR A 137 16.36 -1.95 12.37
CA THR A 137 16.10 -1.51 13.76
C THR A 137 17.41 -1.18 14.45
N LEU A 138 18.41 -2.06 14.34
CA LEU A 138 19.76 -1.83 14.88
C LEU A 138 20.40 -0.55 14.34
N ILE A 139 20.27 -0.29 13.03
CA ILE A 139 20.79 0.95 12.42
C ILE A 139 20.17 2.21 13.04
N LEU A 140 18.85 2.20 13.30
CA LEU A 140 18.20 3.37 13.91
C LEU A 140 18.62 3.57 15.36
N GLU A 141 18.85 2.48 16.09
CA GLU A 141 19.30 2.49 17.49
C GLU A 141 20.75 3.00 17.61
N GLU A 142 21.66 2.50 16.76
CA GLU A 142 23.08 2.87 16.79
C GLU A 142 23.34 4.32 16.37
N ASP A 143 22.61 4.81 15.36
CA ASP A 143 22.80 6.16 14.82
C ASP A 143 21.84 7.21 15.47
N GLU A 144 21.08 6.82 16.51
CA GLU A 144 20.13 7.66 17.26
C GLU A 144 19.04 8.37 16.41
N PHE A 145 18.67 7.79 15.25
CA PHE A 145 17.67 8.40 14.37
C PHE A 145 16.23 8.09 14.79
N LYS A 146 15.37 9.10 14.79
CA LYS A 146 13.94 8.97 15.13
C LYS A 146 13.09 8.28 14.05
N SER A 147 13.60 8.14 12.82
CA SER A 147 12.91 7.48 11.70
C SER A 147 13.86 7.19 10.54
N PHE A 148 13.46 6.27 9.65
CA PHE A 148 14.18 6.01 8.40
C PHE A 148 14.23 7.21 7.45
N GLY A 149 13.22 8.08 7.49
CA GLY A 149 13.24 9.33 6.73
C GLY A 149 14.38 10.25 7.20
N ALA A 150 14.48 10.45 8.51
CA ALA A 150 15.56 11.22 9.12
C ALA A 150 16.94 10.58 8.84
N PHE A 151 17.05 9.25 8.92
CA PHE A 151 18.27 8.53 8.54
C PHE A 151 18.67 8.82 7.09
N ASN A 152 17.72 8.70 6.14
CA ASN A 152 17.99 8.90 4.71
C ASN A 152 18.28 10.36 4.33
N GLU A 153 17.71 11.35 5.03
CA GLU A 153 17.98 12.78 4.81
C GLU A 153 19.40 13.16 5.22
N ASN A 154 19.97 12.49 6.22
CA ASN A 154 21.33 12.73 6.73
C ASN A 154 22.40 11.88 6.02
N ARG A 155 22.05 11.15 4.96
CA ARG A 155 22.96 10.30 4.18
C ARG A 155 23.02 10.77 2.73
N PHE A 156 24.23 10.99 2.22
CA PHE A 156 24.48 11.34 0.82
C PHE A 156 25.10 10.20 0.01
N ASP A 157 25.30 9.03 0.62
CA ASP A 157 25.90 7.85 0.00
C ASP A 157 24.85 6.90 -0.58
N SER A 158 25.32 5.87 -1.29
CA SER A 158 24.49 4.79 -1.85
C SER A 158 23.85 3.88 -0.80
N LYS A 159 24.01 4.17 0.50
CA LYS A 159 23.48 3.37 1.61
C LYS A 159 22.09 3.79 2.08
N LYS A 160 21.43 4.71 1.38
CA LYS A 160 20.03 5.06 1.66
C LYS A 160 19.17 3.78 1.69
N LEU A 161 18.37 3.67 2.74
CA LEU A 161 17.46 2.55 2.91
C LEU A 161 16.23 2.77 2.04
N LYS A 162 16.10 1.98 0.98
CA LYS A 162 14.89 1.98 0.14
C LYS A 162 13.68 1.51 0.94
N ARG A 163 12.52 2.08 0.63
CA ARG A 163 11.24 1.59 1.14
C ARG A 163 10.99 0.20 0.57
N LYS A 164 10.67 -0.77 1.42
CA LYS A 164 10.24 -2.11 1.02
C LYS A 164 8.74 -2.19 1.17
N VAL A 165 8.02 -2.61 0.13
CA VAL A 165 6.56 -2.72 0.13
C VAL A 165 6.14 -4.11 -0.30
N VAL A 166 5.37 -4.77 0.57
CA VAL A 166 4.73 -6.05 0.26
C VAL A 166 3.29 -5.77 -0.15
N VAL A 167 2.94 -6.21 -1.34
CA VAL A 167 1.59 -6.12 -1.91
C VAL A 167 1.04 -7.52 -2.02
N ILE A 168 -0.13 -7.75 -1.43
CA ILE A 168 -0.83 -9.03 -1.50
C ILE A 168 -2.08 -8.80 -2.34
N ASP A 169 -2.14 -9.37 -3.55
CA ASP A 169 -3.40 -9.42 -4.27
C ASP A 169 -4.24 -10.59 -3.76
N ASN A 170 -5.50 -10.30 -3.48
CA ASN A 170 -6.46 -11.21 -2.85
C ASN A 170 -5.94 -11.92 -1.58
N TYR A 171 -6.05 -11.22 -0.44
CA TYR A 171 -5.68 -11.71 0.88
C TYR A 171 -6.32 -13.06 1.27
N TYR A 172 -7.55 -13.35 0.80
CA TYR A 172 -8.21 -14.63 1.10
C TYR A 172 -7.47 -15.82 0.50
N ASN A 173 -6.97 -15.69 -0.73
CA ASN A 173 -6.22 -16.75 -1.39
C ASN A 173 -4.91 -17.04 -0.65
N LEU A 174 -4.26 -16.00 -0.11
CA LEU A 174 -3.08 -16.17 0.72
C LEU A 174 -3.41 -16.99 1.98
N LEU A 175 -4.46 -16.64 2.71
CA LEU A 175 -4.88 -17.37 3.90
C LEU A 175 -5.22 -18.83 3.58
N GLU A 176 -5.99 -19.06 2.52
CA GLU A 176 -6.38 -20.40 2.07
C GLU A 176 -5.15 -21.24 1.73
N LYS A 177 -4.24 -20.73 0.90
CA LYS A 177 -3.03 -21.47 0.51
C LYS A 177 -2.06 -21.69 1.66
N ALA A 178 -1.99 -20.76 2.61
CA ALA A 178 -1.17 -20.90 3.80
C ALA A 178 -1.80 -21.82 4.86
N ASN A 179 -3.00 -22.38 4.60
CA ASN A 179 -3.78 -23.14 5.58
C ASN A 179 -4.02 -22.37 6.89
N ILE A 180 -4.17 -21.05 6.79
CA ILE A 180 -4.48 -20.17 7.92
C ILE A 180 -6.00 -20.01 7.93
N SER A 181 -6.63 -20.46 9.02
CA SER A 181 -8.06 -20.25 9.23
C SER A 181 -8.38 -18.75 9.26
N SER A 182 -9.29 -18.30 8.39
CA SER A 182 -9.89 -16.97 8.56
C SER A 182 -10.79 -16.98 9.80
N ILE A 183 -10.59 -15.99 10.69
CA ILE A 183 -11.43 -15.75 11.88
C ILE A 183 -12.73 -15.07 11.44
#